data_AF-A2VEJ1-F1
#
_entry.id   AF-A2VEJ1-F1
#
_cell.length_a   1.000
_cell.length_b   1.000
_cell.length_c   1.000
_cell.angle_alpha   90.00
_cell.angle_beta   90.00
_cell.angle_gamma   90.00
#
_symmetry.space_group_name_H-M   'P 1'
#
loop_
_entity.id
_entity.type
_entity.pdbx_description
1 polymer ?
#
loop_
_entity_poly.entity_id
_entity_poly.type
_entity_poly.pdbx_seq_one_letter_code
_entity_poly.pdbx_strand_id
1 'polypeptide(L)'
;MLLVNVELRPFDECLKVKKSLMAARPENEDLICVKSTEKQMCTTDFGGPLFCDGQLYGIALGSINCSSPDPVFFSDVSFYNSWVTKIISEAVDHTRPFIADRFSLFSFIILMLSIV
;
A
#
# COMPACT_ATOMS: atom_id res chain seq x y z
N MET A 1 6.47 4.75 -18.83
CA MET A 1 6.40 6.06 -18.15
C MET A 1 6.45 5.78 -16.65
N LEU A 2 7.22 6.54 -15.86
CA LEU A 2 7.49 6.19 -14.45
C LEU A 2 6.43 6.74 -13.48
N LEU A 3 5.73 7.81 -13.84
CA LEU A 3 4.77 8.52 -13.00
C LEU A 3 3.65 9.07 -13.89
N VAL A 4 2.41 9.07 -13.41
CA VAL A 4 1.21 9.64 -14.07
C VAL A 4 0.49 10.50 -13.04
N ASN A 5 0.06 11.71 -13.42
CA ASN A 5 -0.78 12.53 -12.56
C ASN A 5 -2.23 12.09 -12.61
N VAL A 6 -2.88 12.11 -11.46
CA VAL A 6 -4.23 11.59 -11.29
C VAL A 6 -5.05 12.48 -10.35
N GLU A 7 -6.36 12.33 -10.43
CA GLU A 7 -7.32 13.00 -9.55
C GLU A 7 -8.21 11.97 -8.85
N LEU A 8 -8.51 12.24 -7.58
CA LEU A 8 -9.53 11.52 -6.84
C LEU A 8 -10.91 11.85 -7.43
N ARG A 9 -11.73 10.82 -7.62
CA ARG A 9 -13.09 10.95 -8.15
C ARG A 9 -14.10 10.39 -7.16
N PRO A 10 -15.36 10.86 -7.20
CA PRO A 10 -16.46 10.22 -6.51
C PRO A 10 -16.51 8.72 -6.81
N PHE A 11 -16.75 7.91 -5.77
CA PHE A 11 -16.74 6.45 -5.84
C PHE A 11 -17.68 5.89 -6.92
N ASP A 12 -18.83 6.52 -7.11
CA ASP A 12 -19.85 6.13 -8.08
C ASP A 12 -19.38 6.27 -9.54
N GLU A 13 -18.38 7.10 -9.83
CA GLU A 13 -17.81 7.20 -11.17
C GLU A 13 -17.11 5.89 -11.59
N CYS A 14 -16.39 5.24 -10.67
CA CYS A 14 -15.77 3.93 -10.93
C CYS A 14 -16.80 2.78 -10.99
N LEU A 15 -17.90 2.88 -10.24
CA LEU A 15 -18.98 1.88 -10.28
C LEU A 15 -19.69 1.83 -11.63
N LYS A 16 -19.94 3.00 -12.24
CA LYS A 16 -20.61 3.10 -13.55
C LYS A 16 -19.90 2.30 -14.65
N VAL A 17 -18.57 2.16 -14.53
CA VAL A 17 -17.70 1.47 -15.48
C VAL A 17 -17.72 -0.05 -15.27
N LYS A 18 -17.91 -0.52 -14.03
CA LYS A 18 -17.74 -1.94 -13.67
C LYS A 18 -19.04 -2.54 -13.11
N LYS A 19 -20.04 -2.68 -13.98
CA LYS A 19 -21.34 -3.32 -13.69
C LYS A 19 -21.23 -4.73 -13.08
N SER A 20 -20.12 -5.45 -13.33
CA SER A 20 -19.84 -6.76 -12.74
C SER A 20 -19.28 -6.72 -11.31
N LEU A 21 -18.68 -5.60 -10.87
CA LEU A 21 -18.27 -5.42 -9.46
C LEU A 21 -19.46 -5.09 -8.56
N MET A 22 -20.51 -4.46 -9.10
CA MET A 22 -21.71 -4.11 -8.32
C MET A 22 -22.46 -5.33 -7.76
N ALA A 23 -22.27 -6.52 -8.36
CA ALA A 23 -22.83 -7.77 -7.85
C ALA A 23 -21.98 -8.42 -6.74
N ALA A 24 -20.77 -7.90 -6.46
CA ALA A 24 -19.80 -8.58 -5.59
C ALA A 24 -19.69 -7.99 -4.17
N ARG A 25 -19.97 -6.70 -3.92
CA ARG A 25 -19.98 -6.14 -2.56
C ARG A 25 -20.59 -4.74 -2.49
N PRO A 26 -21.55 -4.45 -1.58
CA PRO A 26 -22.21 -3.14 -1.51
C PRO A 26 -21.41 -2.06 -0.76
N GLU A 27 -20.37 -2.41 0.00
CA GLU A 27 -19.63 -1.46 0.84
C GLU A 27 -18.13 -1.76 0.73
N ASN A 28 -17.46 -1.10 -0.21
CA ASN A 28 -16.00 -1.18 -0.32
C ASN A 28 -15.40 0.11 0.23
N GLU A 29 -15.41 0.25 1.55
CA GLU A 29 -14.68 1.31 2.27
C GLU A 29 -13.17 1.22 2.05
N ASP A 30 -12.69 0.11 1.49
CA ASP A 30 -11.30 -0.19 1.20
C ASP A 30 -10.87 0.22 -0.22
N LEU A 31 -11.68 0.98 -0.95
CA LEU A 31 -11.44 1.36 -2.34
C LEU A 31 -11.55 2.87 -2.57
N ILE A 32 -10.62 3.40 -3.37
CA ILE A 32 -10.57 4.79 -3.81
C ILE A 32 -10.72 4.84 -5.33
N CYS A 33 -11.55 5.76 -5.84
CA CYS A 33 -11.73 5.97 -7.27
C CYS A 33 -10.78 7.05 -7.79
N VAL A 34 -10.03 6.74 -8.86
CA VAL A 34 -8.94 7.58 -9.37
C VAL A 34 -9.01 7.68 -10.89
N LYS A 35 -8.77 8.87 -11.44
CA LYS A 35 -8.74 9.10 -12.89
C LYS A 35 -7.44 9.75 -13.31
N SER A 36 -6.86 9.28 -14.42
CA SER A 36 -5.71 9.94 -15.05
C SER A 36 -6.08 11.34 -15.55
N THR A 37 -5.22 12.33 -15.29
CA THR A 37 -5.32 13.65 -15.95
C THR A 37 -4.82 13.61 -17.39
N GLU A 38 -4.14 12.53 -17.77
CA GLU A 38 -3.50 12.33 -19.07
C GLU A 38 -4.28 11.30 -19.91
N LYS A 39 -4.79 11.71 -21.08
CA LYS A 39 -5.74 10.92 -21.90
C LYS A 39 -5.21 9.61 -22.48
N GLN A 40 -3.89 9.44 -22.60
CA GLN A 40 -3.26 8.29 -23.27
C GLN A 40 -2.43 7.43 -22.31
N MET A 41 -2.52 7.72 -21.02
CA MET A 41 -1.69 7.07 -20.02
C MET A 41 -2.50 6.11 -19.18
N CYS A 42 -1.96 4.90 -19.07
CA CYS A 42 -2.52 3.87 -18.23
C CYS A 42 -2.28 4.24 -16.76
N THR A 43 -3.35 4.37 -15.99
CA THR A 43 -3.32 4.88 -14.62
C THR A 43 -2.71 3.93 -13.60
N THR A 44 -2.37 2.68 -13.98
CA THR A 44 -1.93 1.66 -13.03
C THR A 44 -0.77 0.83 -13.55
N ASP A 45 0.15 0.58 -12.64
CA ASP A 45 1.06 -0.55 -12.63
C ASP A 45 0.67 -1.37 -11.40
N PHE A 46 0.35 -2.66 -11.53
CA PHE A 46 -0.28 -3.41 -10.44
C PHE A 46 0.62 -3.47 -9.20
N GLY A 47 0.06 -3.16 -8.02
CA GLY A 47 0.85 -3.01 -6.79
C GLY A 47 1.63 -1.69 -6.70
N GLY A 48 1.57 -0.85 -7.73
CA GLY A 48 2.18 0.47 -7.78
C GLY A 48 1.51 1.44 -6.80
N PRO A 49 2.29 2.41 -6.27
CA PRO A 49 1.79 3.32 -5.27
C PRO A 49 1.06 4.54 -5.86
N LEU A 50 0.01 4.98 -5.17
CA LEU A 50 -0.60 6.29 -5.32
C LEU A 50 -0.12 7.18 -4.18
N PHE A 51 0.55 8.29 -4.51
CA PHE A 51 1.00 9.26 -3.51
C PHE A 51 0.27 10.59 -3.65
N CYS A 52 -0.02 11.23 -2.52
CA CYS A 52 -0.45 12.62 -2.43
C CYS A 52 0.27 13.27 -1.24
N ASP A 53 0.85 14.45 -1.45
CA ASP A 53 1.64 15.19 -0.43
C ASP A 53 2.70 14.34 0.30
N GLY A 54 3.39 13.48 -0.43
CA GLY A 54 4.44 12.60 0.10
C GLY A 54 3.93 11.42 0.94
N GLN A 55 2.62 11.23 1.04
CA GLN A 55 1.99 10.12 1.76
C GLN A 55 1.42 9.10 0.78
N LEU A 56 1.48 7.82 1.17
CA LEU A 56 0.91 6.72 0.40
C LEU A 56 -0.61 6.65 0.64
N TYR A 57 -1.40 6.95 -0.38
CA TYR A 57 -2.86 6.98 -0.31
C TYR A 57 -3.50 5.68 -0.80
N GLY A 58 -2.88 5.03 -1.78
CA GLY A 58 -3.47 3.82 -2.35
C GLY A 58 -2.50 2.91 -3.06
N ILE A 59 -2.98 1.70 -3.35
CA ILE A 59 -2.26 0.67 -4.10
C ILE A 59 -3.06 0.29 -5.33
N ALA A 60 -2.41 0.28 -6.49
CA ALA A 60 -3.02 -0.03 -7.77
C ALA A 60 -3.53 -1.48 -7.83
N LEU A 61 -4.81 -1.65 -8.21
CA LEU A 61 -5.48 -2.94 -8.23
C LEU A 61 -5.38 -3.68 -9.55
N GLY A 62 -5.28 -5.01 -9.44
CA GLY A 62 -5.28 -5.99 -10.53
C GLY A 62 -6.60 -6.07 -11.30
N SER A 63 -6.93 -5.10 -12.15
CA SER A 63 -7.84 -5.24 -13.31
C SER A 63 -8.16 -3.89 -13.95
N ILE A 64 -7.41 -3.50 -14.98
CA ILE A 64 -7.76 -2.31 -15.76
C ILE A 64 -7.75 -2.53 -17.27
N ASN A 65 -8.50 -1.68 -17.95
CA ASN A 65 -8.44 -1.52 -19.39
C ASN A 65 -7.67 -0.23 -19.71
N CYS A 66 -6.36 -0.33 -20.01
CA CYS A 66 -5.52 0.82 -20.36
C CYS A 66 -5.97 1.55 -21.66
N SER A 67 -6.86 0.95 -22.46
CA SER A 67 -7.43 1.60 -23.64
C SER A 67 -8.63 2.47 -23.31
N SER A 68 -9.11 2.47 -22.06
CA SER A 68 -10.22 3.31 -21.62
C SER A 68 -9.73 4.54 -20.84
N PRO A 69 -10.28 5.74 -21.07
CA PRO A 69 -10.03 6.92 -20.23
C PRO A 69 -10.87 6.91 -18.93
N ASP A 70 -11.50 5.79 -18.61
CA ASP A 70 -12.36 5.64 -17.45
C ASP A 70 -11.57 5.66 -16.13
N PRO A 71 -12.18 6.12 -15.03
CA PRO A 71 -11.58 6.03 -13.72
C PRO A 71 -11.46 4.57 -13.25
N VAL A 72 -10.48 4.31 -12.39
CA VAL A 72 -10.13 2.98 -11.89
C VAL A 72 -10.05 2.97 -10.37
N PHE A 73 -10.26 1.80 -9.77
CA PHE A 73 -10.13 1.61 -8.34
C PHE A 73 -8.68 1.36 -7.93
N PHE A 74 -8.28 1.98 -6.83
CA PHE A 74 -7.11 1.67 -6.01
C PHE A 74 -7.60 1.13 -4.65
N SER A 75 -6.79 0.35 -3.96
CA SER A 75 -7.02 0.07 -2.53
C SER A 75 -6.78 1.32 -1.71
N ASP A 76 -7.64 1.61 -0.74
CA ASP A 76 -7.44 2.65 0.27
C ASP A 76 -6.45 2.18 1.33
N VAL A 77 -5.25 2.76 1.37
CA VAL A 77 -4.22 2.36 2.34
C VAL A 77 -4.64 2.68 3.78
N SER A 78 -5.42 3.73 3.99
CA SER A 78 -5.85 4.16 5.33
C SER A 78 -6.76 3.13 6.00
N PHE A 79 -7.58 2.44 5.21
CA PHE A 79 -8.45 1.34 5.66
C PHE A 79 -7.63 0.19 6.28
N TYR A 80 -6.45 -0.08 5.73
CA TYR A 80 -5.60 -1.21 6.15
C TYR A 80 -4.60 -0.86 7.27
N ASN A 81 -4.60 0.38 7.78
CA ASN A 81 -3.62 0.85 8.77
C ASN A 81 -3.46 -0.10 9.97
N SER A 82 -4.57 -0.53 10.58
CA SER A 82 -4.54 -1.44 11.74
C SER A 82 -3.85 -2.77 11.43
N TRP A 83 -4.11 -3.33 10.24
CA TRP A 83 -3.47 -4.58 9.81
C TRP A 83 -2.00 -4.37 9.51
N VAL A 84 -1.64 -3.32 8.77
CA VAL A 84 -0.24 -3.00 8.44
C VAL A 84 0.59 -2.78 9.71
N THR A 85 0.08 -1.97 10.65
CA THR A 85 0.76 -1.71 11.93
C THR A 85 0.96 -3.00 12.73
N LYS A 86 -0.06 -3.87 12.76
CA LYS A 86 0.05 -5.18 13.42
C LYS A 86 1.17 -6.02 12.80
N ILE A 87 1.18 -6.19 11.48
CA ILE A 87 2.22 -7.00 10.79
C ILE A 87 3.61 -6.43 11.03
N ILE A 88 3.78 -5.10 10.98
CA ILE A 88 5.05 -4.46 11.26
C ILE A 88 5.49 -4.72 12.71
N SER A 89 4.58 -4.60 13.69
CA SER A 89 4.89 -4.86 15.09
C SER A 89 5.32 -6.31 15.35
N GLU A 90 4.60 -7.27 14.77
CA GLU A 90 4.93 -8.69 14.90
C GLU A 90 6.29 -9.02 14.26
N ALA A 91 6.58 -8.45 13.09
CA ALA A 91 7.89 -8.60 12.44
C ALA A 91 9.04 -8.02 13.28
N VAL A 92 8.83 -6.89 13.93
CA VAL A 92 9.80 -6.27 14.85
C VAL A 92 10.01 -7.15 16.09
N ASP A 93 8.95 -7.65 16.70
CA ASP A 93 9.06 -8.48 17.91
C ASP A 93 9.78 -9.81 17.63
N HIS A 94 9.58 -10.40 16.45
CA HIS A 94 10.29 -11.61 16.04
C HIS A 94 11.78 -11.38 15.72
N THR A 95 12.16 -10.18 15.26
CA THR A 95 13.56 -9.84 14.98
C THR A 95 14.31 -9.34 16.22
N ARG A 96 13.60 -8.83 17.22
CA ARG A 96 14.14 -8.34 18.49
C ARG A 96 15.03 -9.35 19.25
N PRO A 97 14.67 -10.63 19.44
CA PRO A 97 15.53 -11.58 20.16
C PRO A 97 16.89 -11.79 19.46
N PHE A 98 16.92 -11.82 18.12
CA PHE A 98 18.18 -11.98 17.37
C PHE A 98 19.16 -10.82 17.57
N ILE A 99 18.67 -9.59 17.71
CA ILE A 99 19.52 -8.41 17.93
C ILE A 99 19.94 -8.33 19.40
N ALA A 100 19.01 -8.51 20.33
CA ALA A 100 19.28 -8.43 21.76
C ALA A 100 20.28 -9.50 22.24
N ASP A 101 20.15 -10.75 21.76
CA ASP A 101 21.07 -11.83 22.14
C ASP A 101 22.50 -11.60 21.62
N ARG A 102 22.67 -11.03 20.42
CA ARG A 102 24.01 -10.68 19.92
C ARG A 102 24.65 -9.57 20.75
N PHE A 103 23.94 -8.49 21.04
CA PHE A 103 24.49 -7.40 21.86
C PHE A 103 24.81 -7.84 23.30
N SER A 104 23.99 -8.72 23.87
CA SER A 104 24.23 -9.30 25.19
C SER A 104 25.49 -10.16 25.21
N LEU A 105 25.64 -11.11 24.27
CA LEU A 105 26.82 -11.96 24.18
C LEU A 105 28.12 -11.17 23.94
N PHE A 106 28.10 -10.18 23.05
CA PHE A 106 29.26 -9.32 22.82
C PHE A 106 29.64 -8.50 24.07
N SER A 107 28.66 -7.99 24.81
CA SER A 107 28.90 -7.26 26.05
C SER A 107 29.46 -8.17 27.15
N PHE A 108 28.97 -9.40 27.27
CA PHE A 108 29.50 -10.41 28.18
C PHE A 108 30.95 -10.80 27.82
N ILE A 109 31.26 -10.99 26.54
CA ILE A 109 32.63 -11.32 26.09
C ILE A 109 33.59 -10.17 26.39
N ILE A 110 33.20 -8.91 26.12
CA ILE A 110 34.03 -7.73 26.44
C ILE A 110 34.25 -7.62 27.95
N LEU A 111 33.21 -7.82 28.77
CA LEU A 111 33.33 -7.79 30.23
C LEU A 111 34.31 -8.86 30.74
N MET A 112 34.23 -10.09 30.22
CA MET A 112 35.13 -11.19 30.61
C MET A 112 36.59 -10.94 30.19
N LEU A 113 36.82 -10.30 29.03
CA LEU A 113 38.16 -9.91 28.57
C LEU A 113 38.74 -8.71 29.35
N SER A 114 37.91 -7.93 30.03
CA SER A 114 38.32 -6.76 30.83
C SER A 114 38.69 -7.13 32.28
N ILE A 115 38.44 -8.37 32.69
CA ILE A 115 38.66 -8.89 34.06
C ILE A 115 39.96 -9.72 34.15
N VAL A 116 40.62 -10.01 33.02
CA VAL A 116 41.90 -10.73 32.94
C VAL A 116 43.07 -9.77 32.80
#